data_AF-A0AAV7X6E1-F1
#
_entry.id   AF-A0AAV7X6E1-F1
#
_cell.length_a   1.000
_cell.length_b   1.000
_cell.length_c   1.000
_cell.angle_alpha   90.00
_cell.angle_beta   90.00
_cell.angle_gamma   90.00
#
_symmetry.space_group_name_H-M   'P 1'
#
loop_
_entity.id
_entity.type
_entity.pdbx_description
1 polymer ?
#
loop_
_entity_poly.entity_id
_entity_poly.type
_entity_poly.pdbx_seq_one_letter_code
_entity_poly.pdbx_strand_id
1 'polypeptide(L)'
;MYIIGDLECLTAKGEVWRDVRAALKSVDAVGPALTLRCTEHPDQALRVTNAADFSVWRRGGCTVRCSSLLGCGHQCPEPCHRDNLEHYGVVRQCSGAPQHLCDRECGQECPECVVPVRKTLPGCGHEGTFPCAQPPAEAACTAPCVRKLPCGHPCKRRCGESCGGCDVPVSATGSIRCQKLCRCCFCFLNTR
;
A
#
# COMPACT_ATOMS: atom_id res chain seq x y z
N MET A 1 -28.29 24.26 19.94
CA MET A 1 -29.18 25.28 19.34
C MET A 1 -28.31 26.42 18.84
N TYR A 2 -28.61 26.98 17.67
CA TYR A 2 -27.89 28.13 17.12
C TYR A 2 -28.87 29.29 16.90
N ILE A 3 -28.41 30.52 17.13
CA ILE A 3 -29.17 31.75 16.87
C ILE A 3 -28.33 32.59 15.90
N ILE A 4 -28.90 32.97 14.76
CA ILE A 4 -28.21 33.76 13.72
C ILE A 4 -28.99 35.07 13.57
N GLY A 5 -28.30 36.20 13.77
CA GLY A 5 -28.89 37.52 13.68
C GLY A 5 -28.02 38.61 14.29
N ASP A 6 -28.46 39.86 14.16
CA ASP A 6 -27.81 41.02 14.75
C ASP A 6 -28.19 41.13 16.24
N LEU A 7 -27.24 40.82 17.12
CA LEU A 7 -27.45 40.83 18.57
C LEU A 7 -27.67 42.24 19.12
N GLU A 8 -27.08 43.28 18.53
CA GLU A 8 -27.31 44.67 18.95
C GLU A 8 -28.76 45.06 18.69
N CYS A 9 -29.27 44.77 17.48
CA CYS A 9 -30.66 45.00 17.10
C CYS A 9 -31.65 44.27 18.03
N LEU A 10 -31.33 43.04 18.44
CA LEU A 10 -32.18 42.26 19.34
C LEU A 10 -32.20 42.85 20.76
N THR A 11 -31.04 43.26 21.28
CA THR A 11 -30.96 43.85 22.63
C THR A 11 -31.59 45.24 22.75
N ALA A 12 -31.69 45.97 21.64
CA ALA A 12 -32.38 47.26 21.61
C ALA A 12 -33.91 47.15 21.78
N LYS A 13 -34.50 45.97 21.52
CA LYS A 13 -35.97 45.79 21.45
C LYS A 13 -36.61 45.18 22.70
N GLY A 14 -35.86 44.80 23.73
CA GLY A 14 -36.46 44.29 24.97
C GLY A 14 -35.48 43.69 25.98
N GLU A 15 -35.95 43.53 27.21
CA GLU A 15 -35.19 43.03 28.37
C GLU A 15 -34.71 41.59 28.20
N VAL A 16 -35.57 40.72 27.67
CA VAL A 16 -35.25 39.29 27.47
C VAL A 16 -33.96 39.11 26.66
N TRP A 17 -33.76 39.87 25.58
CA TRP A 17 -32.56 39.74 24.76
C TRP A 17 -31.30 40.30 25.42
N ARG A 18 -31.44 41.25 26.35
CA ARG A 18 -30.32 41.71 27.19
C ARG A 18 -29.85 40.59 28.11
N ASP A 19 -30.77 39.88 28.75
CA ASP A 19 -30.46 38.75 29.63
C ASP A 19 -29.87 37.58 28.82
N VAL A 20 -30.44 37.26 27.65
CA VAL A 20 -29.89 36.25 26.73
C VAL A 20 -28.49 36.62 26.28
N ARG A 21 -28.21 37.89 25.94
CA ARG A 21 -26.86 38.37 25.59
C ARG A 21 -25.89 38.19 26.76
N ALA A 22 -26.29 38.53 27.98
CA ALA A 22 -25.45 38.38 29.16
C ALA A 22 -25.12 36.89 29.41
N ALA A 23 -26.13 36.02 29.33
CA ALA A 23 -25.95 34.58 29.47
C ALA A 23 -25.00 34.01 28.40
N LEU A 24 -25.21 34.35 27.11
CA LEU A 24 -24.35 33.88 26.02
C LEU A 24 -22.91 34.41 26.12
N LYS A 25 -22.72 35.67 26.52
CA LYS A 25 -21.38 36.24 26.74
C LYS A 25 -20.65 35.58 27.91
N SER A 26 -21.38 35.17 28.96
CA SER A 26 -20.77 34.52 30.12
C SER A 26 -20.11 33.17 29.81
N VAL A 27 -20.50 32.54 28.70
CA VAL A 27 -19.96 31.25 28.23
C VAL A 27 -19.20 31.36 26.90
N ASP A 28 -18.82 32.58 26.50
CA ASP A 28 -18.11 32.86 25.23
C ASP A 28 -18.83 32.30 23.98
N ALA A 29 -20.17 32.31 23.99
CA ALA A 29 -21.01 31.76 22.90
C ALA A 29 -21.48 32.82 21.89
N VAL A 30 -20.90 34.01 21.90
CA VAL A 30 -21.23 35.10 20.97
C VAL A 30 -20.03 35.38 20.09
N GLY A 31 -20.21 35.32 18.76
CA GLY A 31 -19.14 35.62 17.83
C GLY A 31 -19.64 35.92 16.42
N PRO A 32 -18.74 36.43 15.56
CA PRO A 32 -19.07 36.80 14.18
C PRO A 32 -19.13 35.60 13.22
N ALA A 33 -18.89 34.38 13.71
CA ALA A 33 -18.80 33.18 12.91
C ALA A 33 -19.47 32.00 13.62
N LEU A 34 -20.11 31.15 12.83
CA LEU A 34 -20.52 29.82 13.28
C LEU A 34 -19.33 28.88 13.08
N THR A 35 -18.98 28.09 14.09
CA THR A 35 -17.91 27.08 13.95
C THR A 35 -18.54 25.70 13.75
N LEU A 36 -18.35 25.13 12.57
CA LEU A 36 -18.74 23.76 12.24
C LEU A 36 -17.64 22.81 12.70
N ARG A 37 -18.01 21.63 13.19
CA ARG A 37 -17.09 20.54 13.54
C ARG A 37 -17.49 19.29 12.78
N CYS A 38 -16.49 18.55 12.28
CA CYS A 38 -16.75 17.28 11.64
C CYS A 38 -17.04 16.21 12.70
N THR A 39 -18.02 15.34 12.45
CA THR A 39 -18.37 14.25 13.37
C THR A 39 -17.36 13.11 13.33
N GLU A 40 -16.76 12.87 12.16
CA GLU A 40 -15.78 11.79 11.95
C GLU A 40 -14.35 12.24 12.27
N HIS A 41 -14.07 13.54 12.13
CA HIS A 41 -12.74 14.13 12.36
C HIS A 41 -12.86 15.30 13.35
N PRO A 42 -12.90 15.04 14.67
CA PRO A 42 -13.18 16.05 15.69
C PRO A 42 -12.20 17.24 15.71
N ASP A 43 -10.96 17.00 15.25
CA ASP A 43 -9.91 18.01 15.12
C ASP A 43 -10.16 18.99 13.95
N GLN A 44 -11.08 18.65 13.05
CA GLN A 44 -11.43 19.49 11.92
C GLN A 44 -12.57 20.43 12.29
N ALA A 45 -12.29 21.72 12.22
CA ALA A 45 -13.27 22.79 12.42
C ALA A 45 -13.25 23.78 11.27
N LEU A 46 -14.42 24.25 10.86
CA LEU A 46 -14.58 25.27 9.83
C LEU A 46 -15.34 26.46 10.41
N ARG A 47 -14.72 27.63 10.38
CA ARG A 47 -15.38 28.88 10.76
C ARG A 47 -16.11 29.43 9.54
N VAL A 48 -17.44 29.50 9.60
CA VAL A 48 -18.28 30.05 8.55
C VAL A 48 -18.83 31.41 8.97
N THR A 49 -18.60 32.40 8.12
CA THR A 49 -19.02 33.81 8.26
C THR A 49 -20.03 34.20 7.19
N ASN A 50 -20.03 33.50 6.06
CA ASN A 50 -20.92 33.75 4.93
C ASN A 50 -21.33 32.43 4.25
N ALA A 51 -22.26 32.51 3.29
CA ALA A 51 -22.80 31.34 2.60
C ALA A 51 -21.75 30.59 1.75
N ALA A 52 -20.75 31.29 1.18
CA ALA A 52 -19.72 30.65 0.35
C ALA A 52 -18.80 29.74 1.17
N ASP A 53 -18.57 30.07 2.45
CA ASP A 53 -17.71 29.27 3.35
C ASP A 53 -18.21 27.83 3.50
N PHE A 54 -19.53 27.59 3.40
CA PHE A 54 -20.11 26.24 3.45
C PHE A 54 -19.65 25.35 2.28
N SER A 55 -19.19 25.95 1.18
CA SER A 55 -18.73 25.20 0.00
C SER A 55 -17.44 24.44 0.25
N VAL A 56 -16.67 24.78 1.30
CA VAL A 56 -15.48 24.04 1.71
C VAL A 56 -15.84 22.61 2.14
N TRP A 57 -16.98 22.43 2.82
CA TRP A 57 -17.51 21.13 3.25
C TRP A 57 -18.74 20.73 2.43
N ARG A 58 -18.67 20.90 1.09
CA ARG A 58 -19.83 20.76 0.18
C ARG A 58 -20.59 19.44 0.29
N ARG A 59 -19.91 18.35 0.69
CA ARG A 59 -20.48 17.00 0.82
C ARG A 59 -20.89 16.65 2.26
N GLY A 60 -20.99 17.65 3.12
CA GLY A 60 -21.37 17.49 4.53
C GLY A 60 -20.30 16.88 5.43
N GLY A 61 -19.07 16.70 4.93
CA GLY A 61 -17.91 16.29 5.70
C GLY A 61 -16.71 17.20 5.44
N CYS A 62 -15.66 17.02 6.25
CA CYS A 62 -14.46 17.84 6.16
C CYS A 62 -13.57 17.45 4.96
N THR A 63 -12.42 18.11 4.84
CA THR A 63 -11.48 17.90 3.73
C THR A 63 -10.50 16.74 3.93
N VAL A 64 -10.50 16.11 5.11
CA VAL A 64 -9.67 14.92 5.38
C VAL A 64 -10.15 13.75 4.51
N ARG A 65 -9.21 12.92 4.03
CA ARG A 65 -9.53 11.73 3.22
C ARG A 65 -10.46 10.78 3.99
N CYS A 66 -11.49 10.25 3.32
CA CYS A 66 -12.36 9.25 3.92
C CYS A 66 -11.60 7.95 4.20
N SER A 67 -11.74 7.42 5.42
CA SER A 67 -11.09 6.18 5.85
C SER A 67 -11.91 4.92 5.56
N SER A 68 -13.17 5.07 5.11
CA SER A 68 -14.07 3.95 4.86
C SER A 68 -13.65 3.12 3.66
N LEU A 69 -13.96 1.83 3.70
CA LEU A 69 -13.80 0.93 2.58
C LEU A 69 -15.10 0.85 1.77
N LEU A 70 -14.96 0.84 0.45
CA LEU A 70 -16.04 0.54 -0.49
C LEU A 70 -16.40 -0.96 -0.39
N GLY A 71 -17.55 -1.33 -0.96
CA GLY A 71 -17.95 -2.75 -1.04
C GLY A 71 -16.94 -3.67 -1.74
N CYS A 72 -16.09 -3.12 -2.63
CA CYS A 72 -14.99 -3.87 -3.26
C CYS A 72 -13.69 -3.90 -2.42
N GLY A 73 -13.73 -3.51 -1.14
CA GLY A 73 -12.62 -3.55 -0.20
C GLY A 73 -11.56 -2.43 -0.35
N HIS A 74 -11.70 -1.55 -1.35
CA HIS A 74 -10.78 -0.43 -1.56
C HIS A 74 -11.14 0.77 -0.68
N GLN A 75 -10.14 1.58 -0.32
CA GLN A 75 -10.38 2.84 0.41
C GLN A 75 -11.15 3.84 -0.47
N CYS A 76 -12.14 4.50 0.11
CA CYS A 76 -12.90 5.56 -0.53
C CYS A 76 -11.95 6.67 -1.04
N PRO A 77 -11.99 7.05 -2.33
CA PRO A 77 -11.09 8.07 -2.87
C PRO A 77 -11.49 9.51 -2.50
N GLU A 78 -12.68 9.68 -1.93
CA GLU A 78 -13.27 10.99 -1.67
C GLU A 78 -12.81 11.57 -0.33
N PRO A 79 -12.90 12.90 -0.15
CA PRO A 79 -12.86 13.52 1.17
C PRO A 79 -14.00 13.01 2.05
N CYS A 80 -13.88 13.22 3.37
CA CYS A 80 -14.92 12.95 4.33
C CYS A 80 -16.26 13.54 3.85
N HIS A 81 -17.30 12.73 3.89
CA HIS A 81 -18.61 13.07 3.33
C HIS A 81 -19.73 12.42 4.13
N ARG A 82 -20.92 13.02 4.09
CA ARG A 82 -22.14 12.54 4.78
C ARG A 82 -23.28 12.20 3.81
N ASP A 83 -23.11 12.50 2.53
CA ASP A 83 -24.09 12.30 1.46
C ASP A 83 -24.18 10.85 0.96
N ASN A 84 -23.15 10.03 1.19
CA ASN A 84 -23.09 8.62 0.81
C ASN A 84 -22.52 7.75 1.94
N LEU A 85 -23.27 7.55 3.03
CA LEU A 85 -22.80 6.81 4.22
C LEU A 85 -22.46 5.35 3.90
N GLU A 86 -23.21 4.75 2.99
CA GLU A 86 -23.07 3.35 2.59
C GLU A 86 -21.95 3.14 1.56
N HIS A 87 -21.33 4.23 1.08
CA HIS A 87 -20.22 4.18 0.12
C HIS A 87 -20.54 3.36 -1.14
N TYR A 88 -21.79 3.44 -1.61
CA TYR A 88 -22.19 2.80 -2.86
C TYR A 88 -21.53 3.49 -4.05
N GLY A 89 -20.93 2.69 -4.93
CA GLY A 89 -20.54 3.05 -6.29
C GLY A 89 -19.59 4.24 -6.44
N VAL A 90 -18.28 4.04 -6.28
CA VAL A 90 -17.27 4.77 -7.06
C VAL A 90 -16.02 3.91 -7.17
N VAL A 91 -15.75 3.31 -8.34
CA VAL A 91 -14.36 3.02 -8.76
C VAL A 91 -14.24 3.14 -10.27
N ARG A 92 -13.18 3.82 -10.74
CA ARG A 92 -12.82 3.89 -12.16
C ARG A 92 -11.62 3.04 -12.54
N GLN A 93 -10.80 2.58 -11.58
CA GLN A 93 -9.68 1.67 -11.81
C GLN A 93 -9.23 1.03 -10.48
N CYS A 94 -8.99 -0.28 -10.50
CA CYS A 94 -8.40 -0.99 -9.37
C CYS A 94 -6.94 -0.55 -9.22
N SER A 95 -6.59 0.02 -8.06
CA SER A 95 -5.19 0.21 -7.66
C SER A 95 -4.67 -1.17 -7.25
N GLY A 96 -4.37 -1.99 -8.26
CA GLY A 96 -3.79 -3.31 -8.07
C GLY A 96 -2.53 -3.24 -7.19
N ALA A 97 -2.03 -4.42 -6.81
CA ALA A 97 -0.79 -4.57 -6.05
C ALA A 97 0.29 -3.54 -6.49
N PRO A 98 1.11 -3.00 -5.57
CA PRO A 98 1.91 -1.77 -5.72
C PRO A 98 2.90 -1.72 -6.91
N GLN A 99 2.95 -2.79 -7.70
CA GLN A 99 3.87 -3.01 -8.80
C GLN A 99 3.23 -2.82 -10.19
N HIS A 100 1.90 -2.67 -10.33
CA HIS A 100 1.23 -2.30 -11.60
C HIS A 100 -0.26 -1.88 -11.41
N LEU A 101 -0.83 -1.17 -12.40
CA LEU A 101 -2.27 -0.84 -12.42
C LEU A 101 -3.08 -2.03 -12.93
N CYS A 102 -4.20 -2.34 -12.28
CA CYS A 102 -5.13 -3.35 -12.77
C CYS A 102 -6.11 -2.70 -13.74
N ASP A 103 -6.20 -3.24 -14.96
CA ASP A 103 -7.05 -2.72 -16.03
C ASP A 103 -8.55 -3.06 -15.85
N ARG A 104 -8.91 -3.74 -14.76
CA ARG A 104 -10.30 -4.11 -14.45
C ARG A 104 -11.00 -3.04 -13.62
N GLU A 105 -12.31 -2.96 -13.80
CA GLU A 105 -13.21 -2.20 -12.95
C GLU A 105 -13.22 -2.83 -11.54
N CYS A 106 -13.19 -2.01 -10.49
CA CYS A 106 -13.26 -2.56 -9.13
C CYS A 106 -14.62 -3.17 -8.85
N GLY A 107 -14.61 -4.24 -8.07
CA GLY A 107 -15.80 -5.04 -7.78
C GLY A 107 -15.94 -6.25 -8.71
N GLN A 108 -15.16 -6.33 -9.79
CA GLN A 108 -14.95 -7.59 -10.49
C GLN A 108 -13.86 -8.41 -9.79
N GLU A 109 -14.02 -9.73 -9.77
CA GLU A 109 -12.93 -10.63 -9.39
C GLU A 109 -11.73 -10.37 -10.30
N CYS A 110 -10.57 -10.09 -9.70
CA CYS A 110 -9.34 -9.94 -10.45
C CYS A 110 -8.85 -11.35 -10.85
N PRO A 111 -8.73 -11.67 -12.15
CA PRO A 111 -8.12 -12.92 -12.56
C PRO A 111 -6.65 -12.97 -12.10
N GLU A 112 -6.06 -14.17 -12.06
CA GLU A 112 -4.63 -14.31 -11.74
C GLU A 112 -3.79 -13.38 -12.60
N CYS A 113 -3.17 -12.40 -11.96
CA CYS A 113 -2.43 -11.38 -12.67
C CYS A 113 -1.11 -11.94 -13.22
N VAL A 114 -1.03 -12.00 -14.56
CA VAL A 114 0.14 -12.46 -15.32
C VAL A 114 1.13 -11.34 -15.64
N VAL A 115 0.86 -10.10 -15.23
CA VAL A 115 1.77 -8.97 -15.48
C VAL A 115 3.12 -9.24 -14.83
N PRO A 116 4.23 -9.19 -15.59
CA PRO A 116 5.56 -9.42 -15.07
C PRO A 116 6.00 -8.27 -14.16
N VAL A 117 6.35 -8.59 -12.92
CA VAL A 117 6.80 -7.63 -11.91
C VAL A 117 8.12 -8.07 -11.28
N ARG A 118 8.93 -7.11 -10.84
CA ARG A 118 10.20 -7.39 -10.16
C ARG A 118 9.94 -7.82 -8.72
N LYS A 119 10.49 -8.98 -8.36
CA LYS A 119 10.37 -9.57 -7.02
C LYS A 119 11.72 -10.06 -6.54
N THR A 120 11.97 -9.87 -5.25
CA THR A 120 13.13 -10.42 -4.54
C THR A 120 12.75 -11.78 -3.94
N LEU A 121 13.54 -12.81 -4.23
CA LEU A 121 13.28 -14.17 -3.78
C LEU A 121 13.81 -14.38 -2.35
N PRO A 122 12.96 -14.76 -1.36
CA PRO A 122 13.37 -14.83 0.04
C PRO A 122 14.43 -15.90 0.33
N GLY A 123 14.54 -16.95 -0.50
CA GLY A 123 15.50 -18.04 -0.30
C GLY A 123 16.93 -17.74 -0.76
N CYS A 124 17.13 -16.78 -1.66
CA CYS A 124 18.45 -16.46 -2.20
C CYS A 124 18.77 -14.97 -2.33
N GLY A 125 17.80 -14.09 -2.09
CA GLY A 125 17.94 -12.63 -2.19
C GLY A 125 18.05 -12.10 -3.62
N HIS A 126 18.06 -12.95 -4.65
CA HIS A 126 18.12 -12.50 -6.03
C HIS A 126 16.81 -11.87 -6.47
N GLU A 127 16.93 -10.85 -7.31
CA GLU A 127 15.80 -10.26 -8.01
C GLU A 127 15.52 -11.01 -9.31
N GLY A 128 14.24 -11.19 -9.63
CA GLY A 128 13.79 -11.70 -10.91
C GLY A 128 12.44 -11.10 -11.29
N THR A 129 12.09 -11.27 -12.55
CA THR A 129 10.80 -10.83 -13.09
C THR A 129 9.85 -12.02 -13.16
N PHE A 130 8.74 -11.95 -12.42
CA PHE A 130 7.76 -13.04 -12.31
C PHE A 130 6.33 -12.49 -12.41
N PRO A 131 5.33 -13.30 -12.79
CA PRO A 131 3.92 -12.93 -12.73
C PRO A 131 3.52 -12.33 -11.37
N CYS A 132 2.68 -11.30 -11.36
CA CYS A 132 2.25 -10.65 -10.12
C CYS A 132 1.53 -11.62 -9.17
N ALA A 133 0.70 -12.53 -9.69
CA ALA A 133 0.02 -13.52 -8.88
C ALA A 133 0.97 -14.56 -8.24
N GLN A 134 2.12 -14.83 -8.87
CA GLN A 134 3.05 -15.85 -8.39
C GLN A 134 3.77 -15.42 -7.10
N PRO A 135 3.63 -16.12 -5.96
CA PRO A 135 4.33 -15.79 -4.74
C PRO A 135 5.87 -15.87 -4.91
N PRO A 136 6.66 -14.91 -4.38
CA PRO A 136 8.13 -14.97 -4.46
C PRO A 136 8.74 -16.25 -3.86
N ALA A 137 8.05 -16.89 -2.90
CA ALA A 137 8.52 -18.13 -2.27
C ALA A 137 8.43 -19.35 -3.21
N GLU A 138 7.54 -19.32 -4.20
CA GLU A 138 7.33 -20.42 -5.16
C GLU A 138 8.13 -20.24 -6.45
N ALA A 139 8.73 -19.06 -6.64
CA ALA A 139 9.48 -18.73 -7.84
C ALA A 139 10.91 -19.32 -7.81
N ALA A 140 11.24 -20.12 -8.83
CA ALA A 140 12.56 -20.70 -8.99
C ALA A 140 13.57 -19.65 -9.50
N CYS A 141 14.66 -19.45 -8.75
CA CYS A 141 15.70 -18.51 -9.13
C CYS A 141 16.52 -19.00 -10.34
N THR A 142 16.53 -18.22 -11.42
CA THR A 142 17.29 -18.53 -12.64
C THR A 142 18.68 -17.88 -12.70
N ALA A 143 19.02 -17.04 -11.72
CA ALA A 143 20.33 -16.38 -11.64
C ALA A 143 21.47 -17.41 -11.54
N PRO A 144 22.70 -17.09 -12.01
CA PRO A 144 23.87 -17.94 -11.83
C PRO A 144 24.11 -18.24 -10.35
N CYS A 145 24.40 -19.50 -10.02
CA CYS A 145 24.69 -19.88 -8.66
C CYS A 145 26.06 -19.33 -8.22
N VAL A 146 26.10 -18.61 -7.10
CA VAL A 146 27.35 -18.08 -6.51
C VAL A 146 28.01 -19.03 -5.51
N ARG A 147 27.43 -20.21 -5.28
CA ARG A 147 27.95 -21.22 -4.35
C ARG A 147 29.20 -21.91 -4.90
N LYS A 148 30.13 -22.29 -4.02
CA LYS A 148 31.26 -23.18 -4.32
C LYS A 148 30.90 -24.62 -3.97
N LEU A 149 31.27 -25.56 -4.83
CA LEU A 149 31.12 -26.99 -4.60
C LEU A 149 32.12 -27.48 -3.53
N PRO A 150 31.94 -28.66 -2.92
CA PRO A 150 32.87 -29.22 -1.93
C PRO A 150 34.31 -29.37 -2.44
N CYS A 151 34.49 -29.54 -3.75
CA CYS A 151 35.81 -29.57 -4.40
C CYS A 151 36.48 -28.20 -4.52
N GLY A 152 35.82 -27.11 -4.10
CA GLY A 152 36.31 -25.73 -4.18
C GLY A 152 35.97 -24.98 -5.48
N HIS A 153 35.51 -25.67 -6.52
CA HIS A 153 35.13 -25.04 -7.79
C HIS A 153 33.79 -24.28 -7.73
N PRO A 154 33.62 -23.20 -8.51
CA PRO A 154 32.34 -22.50 -8.59
C PRO A 154 31.27 -23.38 -9.24
N CYS A 155 30.06 -23.32 -8.71
CA CYS A 155 28.90 -23.99 -9.30
C CYS A 155 28.56 -23.35 -10.66
N LYS A 156 28.32 -24.19 -11.68
CA LYS A 156 27.92 -23.73 -13.03
C LYS A 156 26.39 -23.77 -13.26
N ARG A 157 25.62 -24.19 -12.25
CA ARG A 157 24.15 -24.32 -12.31
C ARG A 157 23.44 -23.04 -11.91
N ARG A 158 22.11 -23.04 -12.01
CA ARG A 158 21.25 -21.93 -11.56
C ARG A 158 21.07 -21.96 -10.04
N CYS A 159 20.79 -20.81 -9.44
CA CYS A 159 20.67 -20.67 -8.00
C CYS A 159 19.52 -21.52 -7.43
N GLY A 160 18.38 -21.61 -8.14
CA GLY A 160 17.23 -22.42 -7.74
C GLY A 160 17.42 -23.93 -7.90
N GLU A 161 18.52 -24.37 -8.50
CA GLU A 161 18.85 -25.79 -8.70
C GLU A 161 19.76 -26.31 -7.58
N SER A 162 19.73 -27.62 -7.35
CA SER A 162 20.74 -28.29 -6.53
C SER A 162 22.08 -28.30 -7.29
N CYS A 163 23.17 -27.95 -6.60
CA CYS A 163 24.47 -27.73 -7.25
C CYS A 163 25.09 -29.00 -7.86
N GLY A 164 24.75 -30.19 -7.34
CA GLY A 164 25.25 -31.47 -7.86
C GLY A 164 26.78 -31.62 -7.79
N GLY A 165 27.31 -32.48 -8.66
CA GLY A 165 28.74 -32.79 -8.77
C GLY A 165 29.55 -31.81 -9.64
N CYS A 166 30.87 -31.96 -9.63
CA CYS A 166 31.79 -31.11 -10.39
C CYS A 166 32.34 -31.82 -11.64
N ASP A 167 32.15 -31.20 -12.81
CA ASP A 167 32.67 -31.73 -14.09
C ASP A 167 33.97 -31.04 -14.55
N VAL A 168 34.66 -30.29 -13.65
CA VAL A 168 35.93 -29.65 -14.00
C VAL A 168 37.00 -30.74 -14.17
N PRO A 169 37.64 -30.86 -15.35
CA PRO A 169 38.71 -31.82 -15.56
C PRO A 169 39.94 -31.40 -14.75
N VAL A 170 40.48 -32.32 -13.95
CA VAL A 170 41.75 -32.10 -13.24
C VAL A 170 42.87 -32.79 -14.00
N SER A 171 43.91 -32.05 -14.36
CA SER A 171 45.14 -32.62 -14.91
C SER A 171 45.94 -33.23 -13.77
N ALA A 172 46.06 -34.56 -13.73
CA ALA A 172 46.89 -35.25 -12.76
C ALA A 172 48.38 -34.89 -13.01
N THR A 173 48.89 -33.89 -12.30
CA THR A 173 50.33 -33.61 -12.18
C THR A 173 50.87 -34.42 -11.01
N GLY A 174 50.89 -35.74 -11.20
CA GLY A 174 51.43 -36.68 -10.24
C GLY A 174 51.58 -38.03 -10.91
N SER A 175 52.80 -38.55 -10.91
CA SER A 175 53.15 -39.85 -11.49
C SER A 175 52.46 -40.98 -10.71
N ILE A 176 51.16 -41.20 -10.97
CA ILE A 176 50.44 -42.38 -10.53
C ILE A 176 50.89 -43.52 -11.45
N ARG A 177 51.68 -44.43 -10.91
CA ARG A 177 52.14 -45.64 -11.58
C ARG A 177 50.94 -46.57 -11.79
N CYS A 178 50.16 -46.35 -12.84
CA CYS A 178 49.10 -47.24 -13.28
C CYS A 178 49.31 -47.61 -14.75
N GLN A 179 49.70 -48.86 -15.00
CA GLN A 179 49.95 -49.41 -16.34
C GLN A 179 48.65 -49.73 -17.09
N LYS A 180 47.81 -48.71 -17.34
CA LYS A 180 46.77 -48.74 -18.37
C LYS A 180 46.22 -47.33 -18.55
N LEU A 181 46.21 -46.85 -19.79
CA LEU A 181 45.73 -45.53 -20.24
C LEU A 181 44.52 -45.06 -19.44
N CYS A 182 44.73 -44.15 -18.48
CA CYS A 182 43.64 -43.59 -17.68
C CYS A 182 43.21 -42.27 -18.31
N ARG A 183 42.11 -42.29 -19.06
CA ARG A 183 41.51 -41.13 -19.71
C ARG A 183 40.39 -40.49 -18.85
N CYS A 184 40.37 -40.76 -17.54
CA CYS A 184 39.16 -40.64 -16.71
C CYS A 184 39.35 -39.98 -15.33
N CYS A 185 40.23 -38.98 -15.17
CA CYS A 185 40.25 -38.18 -13.93
C CYS A 185 39.24 -37.02 -14.01
N PHE A 186 37.95 -37.36 -14.04
CA PHE A 186 36.88 -36.42 -13.72
C PHE A 186 36.75 -36.35 -12.19
N CYS A 187 36.56 -35.15 -11.65
CA CYS A 187 36.44 -34.92 -10.22
C CYS A 187 35.05 -35.37 -9.70
N PHE A 188 34.78 -36.67 -9.65
CA PHE A 188 33.52 -37.21 -9.13
C PHE A 188 33.49 -37.23 -7.61
N LEU A 189 33.49 -36.06 -6.97
CA LEU A 189 33.05 -35.93 -5.58
C LEU A 189 31.52 -36.01 -5.56
N ASN A 190 31.00 -37.22 -5.51
CA ASN A 190 29.58 -37.51 -5.35
C ASN A 190 29.26 -37.51 -3.84
N THR A 191 28.49 -36.53 -3.36
CA THR A 191 27.94 -36.53 -2.00
C THR A 191 26.54 -37.17 -2.03
N ARG A 192 26.31 -38.14 -1.14
CA ARG A 192 25.03 -38.80 -0.88
C ARG A 192 23.91 -37.79 -0.59
#